data_AF-A0A9E8MYC9-F1
#
_entry.id   AF-A0A9E8MYC9-F1
#
_cell.length_a   1.000
_cell.length_b   1.000
_cell.length_c   1.000
_cell.angle_alpha   90.00
_cell.angle_beta   90.00
_cell.angle_gamma   90.00
#
_symmetry.space_group_name_H-M   'P 1'
#
loop_
_entity.id
_entity.type
_entity.pdbx_description
1 polymer ?
#
loop_
_entity_poly.entity_id
_entity_poly.type
_entity_poly.pdbx_seq_one_letter_code
_entity_poly.pdbx_strand_id
1 'polypeptide(L)' 'MSNLNALNAMQYGASISAGYNTWNVFVYYGLNAIFKSDTQVSAETIEANAIKIGLMFYIL' A
#
# COMPACT_ATOMS: atom_id res chain seq x y z
N MET A 1 -14.80 -7.39 17.66
CA MET A 1 -13.54 -6.75 17.24
C MET A 1 -12.65 -7.82 16.65
N SER A 2 -12.80 -8.15 15.36
CA SER A 2 -12.29 -9.44 14.85
C SER A 2 -11.88 -9.47 13.37
N ASN A 3 -11.57 -8.32 12.76
CA ASN A 3 -11.23 -8.28 11.33
C ASN A 3 -9.72 -8.09 11.05
N LEU A 4 -8.89 -7.97 12.10
CA LEU A 4 -7.44 -7.78 11.97
C LEU A 4 -6.68 -9.09 11.69
N ASN A 5 -7.26 -10.26 12.00
CA ASN A 5 -6.59 -11.55 11.80
C ASN A 5 -6.38 -11.91 10.32
N ALA A 6 -7.20 -11.37 9.42
CA ALA A 6 -7.10 -11.57 7.97
C ALA A 6 -6.01 -10.68 7.32
N LEU A 7 -5.52 -9.65 8.02
CA LEU A 7 -4.52 -8.74 7.49
C LEU A 7 -3.11 -9.27 7.75
N ASN A 8 -2.22 -9.04 6.79
CA ASN A 8 -0.81 -9.31 6.98
C ASN A 8 -0.24 -8.31 7.99
N ALA A 9 0.31 -8.83 9.09
CA ALA A 9 0.84 -8.02 10.18
C ALA A 9 2.10 -7.23 9.76
N MET A 10 2.86 -7.76 8.80
CA MET A 10 4.04 -7.11 8.26
C MET A 10 3.79 -6.76 6.80
N GLN A 11 3.73 -5.47 6.49
CA GLN A 11 3.60 -4.96 5.12
C GLN A 11 4.85 -4.17 4.77
N TYR A 12 5.43 -4.46 3.62
CA TYR A 12 6.63 -3.81 3.13
C TYR A 12 6.46 -3.41 1.67
N GLY A 13 7.19 -2.38 1.27
CA GLY A 13 7.04 -1.81 -0.06
C GLY A 13 8.20 -0.89 -0.39
N ALA A 14 8.28 -0.56 -1.67
CA ALA A 14 9.22 0.41 -2.18
C ALA A 14 8.49 1.72 -2.45
N SER A 15 9.13 2.84 -2.10
CA SER A 15 8.66 4.17 -2.44
C SER A 15 9.67 4.87 -3.33
N ILE A 16 9.18 5.53 -4.38
CA ILE A 16 9.95 6.43 -5.23
C ILE A 16 9.29 7.80 -5.14
N SER A 17 10.11 8.82 -4.94
CA SER A 17 9.68 10.21 -4.94
C SER A 17 10.53 11.02 -5.89
N ALA A 18 9.89 11.90 -6.66
CA ALA A 18 10.54 12.85 -7.53
C ALA A 18 9.85 14.20 -7.38
N GLY A 19 10.63 15.27 -7.25
CA GLY A 19 10.10 16.60 -7.06
C GLY A 19 10.87 17.67 -7.83
N TYR A 20 10.14 18.69 -8.26
CA TYR A 20 10.69 19.90 -8.86
C TYR A 20 10.00 21.12 -8.27
N ASN A 21 10.79 21.99 -7.62
CA ASN A 21 10.31 23.20 -6.93
C ASN A 21 9.21 22.88 -5.89
N THR A 22 7.99 23.40 -6.06
CA THR A 22 6.86 23.20 -5.15
C THR A 22 6.11 21.90 -5.36
N TRP A 23 6.38 21.15 -6.43
CA TRP A 23 5.69 19.90 -6.74
C TRP A 23 6.58 18.71 -6.37
N ASN A 24 6.23 17.97 -5.33
CA ASN A 24 6.87 16.71 -4.96
C ASN A 24 5.88 15.56 -5.13
N VAL A 25 6.12 14.67 -6.09
CA VAL A 25 5.29 13.49 -6.33
C VAL A 25 5.95 12.29 -5.67
N PHE A 26 5.15 11.43 -5.04
CA PHE A 26 5.62 10.14 -4.56
C PHE A 26 4.66 9.03 -4.96
N VAL A 27 5.26 7.87 -5.21
CA VAL A 27 4.56 6.62 -5.49
C VAL A 27 5.13 5.57 -4.55
N TYR A 28 4.25 4.84 -3.89
CA TYR A 28 4.57 3.69 -3.05
C TYR A 28 3.86 2.46 -3.60
N TYR A 29 4.61 1.37 -3.71
CA TYR A 29 4.11 0.07 -4.12
C TYR A 29 4.40 -0.95 -3.02
N GLY A 30 3.34 -1.57 -2.49
CA GLY A 30 3.41 -2.68 -1.56
C GLY A 30 3.91 -3.93 -2.28
N LEU A 31 5.03 -4.49 -1.80
CA LEU A 31 5.66 -5.69 -2.37
C LEU A 31 5.04 -6.99 -1.84
N ASN A 32 4.10 -6.89 -0.90
CA ASN A 32 3.38 -8.02 -0.36
C ASN A 32 1.88 -7.74 -0.23
N ALA A 33 1.11 -8.83 -0.25
CA ALA A 33 -0.33 -8.78 -0.14
C ALA A 33 -0.77 -8.24 1.23
N ILE A 34 -1.81 -7.41 1.21
CA ILE A 34 -2.45 -6.82 2.38
C ILE A 34 -3.12 -7.89 3.24
N PHE A 35 -3.63 -8.95 2.61
CA PHE A 35 -4.28 -10.08 3.28
C PHE A 35 -3.31 -11.25 3.47
N LYS A 36 -3.55 -12.07 4.49
CA LYS A 36 -2.83 -13.33 4.67
C LYS A 36 -3.23 -14.31 3.57
N SER A 37 -2.32 -15.21 3.20
CA SER A 37 -2.55 -16.23 2.18
C SER A 37 -3.64 -17.24 2.54
N ASP A 38 -4.05 -17.34 3.82
CA ASP A 38 -5.17 -18.18 4.25
C ASP A 38 -6.55 -17.51 4.06
N THR A 39 -6.55 -16.21 3.72
CA THR A 39 -7.77 -15.42 3.64
C THR A 39 -8.37 -15.61 2.25
N GLN A 40 -9.43 -16.39 2.20
CA GLN A 40 -10.16 -16.73 0.98
C GLN A 40 -11.49 -15.98 0.94
N VAL A 41 -11.86 -15.50 -0.24
CA VAL A 41 -13.22 -15.02 -0.53
C VAL A 41 -13.76 -15.85 -1.67
N SER A 42 -14.90 -16.52 -1.46
CA SER A 42 -15.46 -17.47 -2.44
C SER A 42 -14.47 -18.54 -2.93
N ALA A 43 -13.66 -19.10 -2.02
CA ALA A 43 -12.65 -20.14 -2.29
C ALA A 43 -11.48 -19.72 -3.21
N GLU A 44 -11.35 -18.43 -3.54
CA GLU A 44 -10.18 -17.86 -4.20
C GLU A 44 -9.31 -17.08 -3.21
N THR A 45 -7.99 -17.20 -3.38
CA THR A 45 -7.02 -16.44 -2.58
C THR A 45 -7.00 -15.00 -3.05
N ILE A 46 -7.21 -14.03 -2.14
CA ILE A 46 -7.14 -12.61 -2.50
C ILE A 46 -5.68 -12.14 -2.40
N GLU A 47 -5.09 -11.87 -3.56
CA GLU A 47 -3.80 -11.18 -3.67
C GLU A 47 -4.02 -9.69 -3.97
N ALA A 48 -4.21 -8.88 -2.93
CA ALA A 48 -4.34 -7.43 -3.06
C ALA A 48 -3.06 -6.73 -2.56
N ASN A 49 -2.37 -6.01 -3.45
CA ASN A 49 -1.21 -5.19 -3.10
C ASN A 49 -1.61 -3.72 -2.97
N ALA A 50 -1.01 -3.01 -2.01
CA ALA A 50 -1.29 -1.59 -1.79
C ALA A 50 -0.52 -0.70 -2.76
N ILE A 51 -1.20 0.21 -3.44
CA ILE A 51 -0.57 1.29 -4.23
C ILE A 51 -0.98 2.62 -3.60
N LYS A 52 0.00 3.46 -3.28
CA LYS A 52 -0.26 4.83 -2.80
C LYS A 52 0.42 5.81 -3.73
N ILE A 53 -0.33 6.80 -4.17
CA ILE A 53 0.16 7.87 -5.03
C ILE A 53 -0.20 9.17 -4.32
N GLY A 54 0.75 10.09 -4.23
CA GLY A 54 0.50 11.37 -3.59
C GLY A 54 1.32 12.50 -4.16
N LEU A 55 0.84 13.69 -3.87
CA LEU A 55 1.46 14.96 -4.22
C LEU A 55 1.65 15.76 -2.93
N MET A 56 2.88 16.18 -2.68
CA MET A 56 3.27 17.07 -1.61
C MET A 56 3.57 18.45 -2.22
N PHE A 57 2.90 19.47 -1.71
CA PHE A 57 3.12 20.86 -2.09
C PHE A 57 3.34 21.73 -0.86
N TYR A 58 4.29 22.66 -0.97
CA TYR A 58 4.47 23.71 0.02
C TYR A 58 3.57 24.89 -0.34
N ILE A 59 2.76 25.33 0.62
CA ILE A 59 2.03 26.60 0.55
C ILE A 59 2.82 27.60 1.40
N LEU A 60 3.19 28.74 0.83
CA LEU A 60 3.85 29.85 1.53
C LEU A 60 2.81 30.79 2.15
#